data_AF-A0A3L6LDC5-F1
#
_entry.id   AF-A0A3L6LDC5-F1
#
_cell.length_a   1.000
_cell.length_b   1.000
_cell.length_c   1.000
_cell.angle_alpha   90.00
_cell.angle_beta   90.00
_cell.angle_gamma   90.00
#
_symmetry.space_group_name_H-M   'P 1'
#
loop_
_entity.id
_entity.type
_entity.pdbx_description
1 polymer ?
#
loop_
_entity_poly.entity_id
_entity_poly.type
_entity_poly.pdbx_seq_one_letter_code
_entity_poly.pdbx_strand_id
1 'polypeptide(L)'
;MLRCLGVRHFRRTPLLFVGGDGSIFERYTEIDNSNERRINALKGCGMFEDEWIATEKVHGANFGIYSIEGEKMIRYAKRSGIMPPNEHFFGYHILIPELQRYVTSIREMLCEKQKKKLHVVLINGELFGGKYDHPSVPKTRKTVMVAGKPRTISAVQTDSFPQYSPDLHFYAFDIKYKETEGGDYTTLVYDEAIELFQRVPGLLYARAVIRGPMSKVAAFDVERFVTTIPPLVGMGNYPLTGNWAEGLVVKHSRLGMAGFDPKGPTVLKFKCTAFQEISTDRAQGPRVDEMRNVRRDSINRAGVQLPDLESIVQDPIQLEASKLLLNHVCENRLKNVLSKIGTEPFEKEEMTPDQLATLLAKDALKDFLKDTEPSIVNIPVLIRKDLTRYVIFESRRLVCSQWKDILKRQSPDFSE
;
A
#
# COMPACT_ATOMS: atom_id res chain seq x y z
N MET A 1 -34.97 -2.47 49.92
CA MET A 1 -35.53 -2.90 48.61
C MET A 1 -34.45 -2.68 47.56
N LEU A 2 -33.50 -3.60 47.43
CA LEU A 2 -32.38 -3.53 46.48
C LEU A 2 -32.87 -3.94 45.08
N ARG A 3 -32.54 -3.16 44.04
CA ARG A 3 -32.73 -3.56 42.64
C ARG A 3 -31.38 -3.86 41.99
N CYS A 4 -31.33 -5.05 41.40
CA CYS A 4 -30.21 -5.74 40.79
C CYS A 4 -29.68 -5.02 39.53
N LEU A 5 -28.36 -4.89 39.42
CA LEU A 5 -27.63 -4.53 38.21
C LEU A 5 -27.44 -5.79 37.35
N GLY A 6 -28.04 -5.80 36.15
CA GLY A 6 -27.91 -6.89 35.19
C GLY A 6 -26.59 -6.80 34.41
N VAL A 7 -25.66 -7.71 34.69
CA VAL A 7 -24.43 -7.92 33.92
C VAL A 7 -24.77 -8.62 32.60
N ARG A 8 -24.66 -7.92 31.48
CA ARG A 8 -24.77 -8.51 30.13
C ARG A 8 -23.58 -9.44 29.89
N HIS A 9 -23.83 -10.74 29.97
CA HIS A 9 -22.89 -11.78 29.58
C HIS A 9 -22.74 -11.78 28.06
N PHE A 10 -21.53 -11.50 27.56
CA PHE A 10 -21.14 -11.80 26.18
C PHE A 10 -21.16 -13.33 26.01
N ARG A 11 -22.10 -13.83 25.19
CA ARG A 11 -22.12 -15.23 24.75
C ARG A 11 -20.86 -15.49 23.91
N ARG A 12 -19.89 -16.22 24.49
CA ARG A 12 -18.80 -16.86 23.74
C ARG A 12 -19.40 -17.94 22.84
N THR A 13 -19.21 -17.80 21.53
CA THR A 13 -19.45 -18.85 20.54
C THR A 13 -18.54 -20.05 20.85
N PRO A 14 -19.00 -21.31 20.71
CA PRO A 14 -18.18 -22.46 21.11
C PRO A 14 -17.01 -22.62 20.13
N LEU A 15 -15.79 -22.50 20.66
CA LEU A 15 -14.57 -22.94 20.01
C LEU A 15 -14.65 -24.46 19.83
N LEU A 16 -14.75 -24.92 18.58
CA LEU A 16 -14.47 -26.31 18.25
C LEU A 16 -12.96 -26.53 18.48
N PHE A 17 -12.66 -27.19 19.60
CA PHE A 17 -11.32 -27.60 19.97
C PHE A 17 -10.77 -28.60 18.95
N VAL A 18 -9.65 -28.23 18.33
CA VAL A 18 -8.65 -29.15 17.78
C VAL A 18 -7.36 -28.85 18.55
N GLY A 19 -6.74 -29.88 19.12
CA GLY A 19 -5.76 -29.79 20.20
C GLY A 19 -4.49 -28.98 19.88
N GLY A 20 -3.79 -28.52 20.93
CA GLY A 20 -2.45 -27.89 20.90
C GLY A 20 -2.34 -26.52 20.21
N ASP A 21 -3.05 -26.32 19.11
CA ASP A 21 -2.86 -25.19 18.18
C ASP A 21 -3.37 -23.85 18.72
N GLY A 22 -4.19 -23.87 19.77
CA GLY A 22 -4.73 -22.67 20.39
C GLY A 22 -3.69 -21.76 21.04
N SER A 23 -2.50 -22.27 21.39
CA SER A 23 -1.39 -21.47 21.93
C SER A 23 -0.48 -20.87 20.84
N ILE A 24 -0.50 -21.43 19.63
CA ILE A 24 0.36 -21.02 18.52
C ILE A 24 -0.36 -20.08 17.56
N PHE A 25 -1.64 -20.32 17.28
CA PHE A 25 -2.38 -19.46 16.36
C PHE A 25 -2.60 -18.05 16.93
N GLU A 26 -2.11 -17.04 16.22
CA GLU A 26 -2.35 -15.63 16.50
C GLU A 26 -3.33 -15.06 15.48
N ARG A 27 -4.54 -14.72 15.93
CA ARG A 27 -5.52 -14.07 15.07
C ARG A 27 -5.04 -12.66 14.73
N TYR A 28 -4.91 -12.35 13.44
CA TYR A 28 -4.61 -11.00 13.01
C TYR A 28 -5.77 -10.04 13.33
N THR A 29 -5.44 -8.91 13.94
CA THR A 29 -6.43 -7.95 14.48
C THR A 29 -7.21 -7.29 13.36
N GLU A 30 -8.51 -7.06 13.58
CA GLU A 30 -9.33 -6.32 12.63
C GLU A 30 -8.96 -4.84 12.68
N ILE A 31 -8.90 -4.20 11.51
CA ILE A 31 -8.49 -2.80 11.40
C ILE A 31 -9.74 -1.93 11.24
N ASP A 32 -9.80 -0.89 12.07
CA ASP A 32 -10.85 0.13 12.05
C ASP A 32 -10.79 1.02 10.81
N ASN A 33 -11.96 1.33 10.24
CA ASN A 33 -12.08 2.31 9.16
C ASN A 33 -11.71 3.72 9.66
N SER A 34 -10.95 4.46 8.85
CA SER A 34 -10.75 5.90 9.04
C SER A 34 -12.04 6.67 8.82
N ASN A 35 -12.33 7.63 9.69
CA ASN A 35 -13.40 8.62 9.50
C ASN A 35 -13.11 9.89 10.27
N GLU A 36 -13.87 10.94 9.99
CA GLU A 36 -13.68 12.26 10.61
C GLU A 36 -13.60 12.20 12.15
N ARG A 37 -14.47 11.40 12.79
CA ARG A 37 -14.45 11.23 14.26
C ARG A 37 -13.13 10.65 14.77
N ARG A 38 -12.64 9.57 14.17
CA ARG A 38 -11.39 8.91 14.58
C ARG A 38 -10.18 9.81 14.32
N ILE A 39 -10.17 10.55 13.21
CA ILE A 39 -9.10 11.50 12.92
C ILE A 39 -9.11 12.66 13.92
N ASN A 40 -10.28 13.18 14.28
CA ASN A 40 -10.39 14.22 15.31
C ASN A 40 -9.98 13.71 16.69
N ALA A 41 -10.24 12.44 17.02
CA ALA A 41 -9.71 11.82 18.23
C ALA A 41 -8.17 11.73 18.21
N LEU A 42 -7.56 11.37 17.07
CA LEU A 42 -6.11 11.37 16.89
C LEU A 42 -5.49 12.77 17.06
N LYS A 43 -6.17 13.80 16.55
CA LYS A 43 -5.78 15.21 16.79
C LYS A 43 -5.84 15.54 18.29
N GLY A 44 -6.93 15.18 18.95
CA GLY A 44 -7.16 15.45 20.38
C GLY A 44 -6.15 14.79 21.31
N CYS A 45 -5.63 13.62 20.97
CA CYS A 45 -4.58 12.95 21.74
C CYS A 45 -3.15 13.30 21.31
N GLY A 46 -2.98 14.20 20.33
CA GLY A 46 -1.68 14.70 19.87
C GLY A 46 -0.93 13.79 18.90
N MET A 47 -1.55 12.72 18.39
CA MET A 47 -0.90 11.74 17.51
C MET A 47 -1.04 12.06 16.01
N PHE A 48 -1.76 13.12 15.64
CA PHE A 48 -2.02 13.47 14.24
C PHE A 48 -0.76 13.97 13.48
N GLU A 49 0.22 14.54 14.18
CA GLU A 49 1.48 14.97 13.58
C GLU A 49 2.66 14.03 13.90
N ASP A 50 2.40 12.91 14.59
CA ASP A 50 3.38 11.82 14.73
C ASP A 50 3.70 11.20 13.37
N GLU A 51 4.78 10.42 13.25
CA GLU A 51 5.09 9.72 12.00
C GLU A 51 4.22 8.46 11.80
N TRP A 52 3.58 8.39 10.64
CA TRP A 52 2.75 7.28 10.18
C TRP A 52 3.26 6.72 8.86
N ILE A 53 2.95 5.46 8.63
CA ILE A 53 3.36 4.69 7.47
C ILE A 53 2.11 4.09 6.85
N ALA A 54 1.83 4.47 5.61
CA ALA A 54 0.71 3.94 4.86
C ALA A 54 1.20 3.02 3.74
N THR A 55 0.64 1.83 3.68
CA THR A 55 0.96 0.82 2.67
C THR A 55 -0.30 0.48 1.88
N GLU A 56 -0.15 0.00 0.64
CA GLU A 56 -1.31 -0.45 -0.15
C GLU A 56 -2.07 -1.54 0.61
N LYS A 57 -3.39 -1.38 0.72
CA LYS A 57 -4.28 -2.42 1.25
C LYS A 57 -4.61 -3.39 0.13
N VAL A 58 -3.95 -4.54 0.14
CA VAL A 58 -4.23 -5.61 -0.83
C VAL A 58 -5.57 -6.27 -0.52
N HIS A 59 -6.45 -6.26 -1.51
CA HIS A 59 -7.72 -6.97 -1.52
C HIS A 59 -7.52 -8.45 -1.86
N GLY A 60 -7.40 -9.30 -0.84
CA GLY A 60 -7.17 -10.73 -0.99
C GLY A 60 -7.79 -11.51 0.16
N ALA A 61 -7.06 -12.50 0.66
CA ALA A 61 -7.41 -13.21 1.88
C ALA A 61 -6.23 -13.22 2.85
N ASN A 62 -6.47 -12.82 4.10
CA ASN A 62 -5.49 -12.88 5.17
C ASN A 62 -4.86 -14.28 5.27
N PHE A 63 -3.52 -14.30 5.29
CA PHE A 63 -2.72 -15.51 5.25
C PHE A 63 -1.50 -15.39 6.17
N GLY A 64 -1.26 -16.41 6.98
CA GLY A 64 -0.14 -16.47 7.92
C GLY A 64 0.78 -17.65 7.63
N ILE A 65 2.10 -17.44 7.72
CA ILE A 65 3.14 -18.46 7.56
C ILE A 65 3.88 -18.62 8.88
N TYR A 66 3.86 -19.81 9.45
CA TYR A 66 4.42 -20.11 10.76
C TYR A 66 5.61 -21.06 10.63
N SER A 67 6.76 -20.64 11.13
CA SER A 67 7.91 -21.50 11.38
C SER A 67 8.10 -21.70 12.87
N ILE A 68 7.97 -22.95 13.32
CA ILE A 68 7.96 -23.34 14.73
C ILE A 68 9.23 -24.14 15.02
N GLU A 69 9.91 -23.82 16.11
CA GLU A 69 11.11 -24.53 16.54
C GLU A 69 10.82 -26.01 16.80
N GLY A 70 11.69 -26.89 16.30
CA GLY A 70 11.54 -28.34 16.43
C GLY A 70 10.60 -28.97 15.40
N GLU A 71 9.79 -28.18 14.70
CA GLU A 71 8.96 -28.66 13.60
C GLU A 71 9.69 -28.60 12.26
N LYS A 72 9.61 -29.68 11.48
CA LYS A 72 10.15 -29.72 10.12
C LYS A 72 9.24 -29.06 9.09
N MET A 73 7.94 -29.04 9.36
CA MET A 73 6.92 -28.55 8.43
C MET A 73 6.49 -27.15 8.80
N ILE A 74 6.42 -26.27 7.81
CA ILE A 74 5.83 -24.94 7.94
C ILE A 74 4.30 -25.08 8.02
N ARG A 75 3.68 -24.33 8.94
CA ARG A 75 2.23 -24.27 9.07
C ARG A 75 1.70 -23.01 8.40
N TYR A 76 0.48 -23.11 7.87
CA TYR A 76 -0.20 -22.02 7.17
C TYR A 76 -1.53 -21.74 7.84
N ALA A 77 -1.90 -20.47 7.94
CA ALA A 77 -3.16 -20.08 8.56
C ALA A 77 -3.96 -19.16 7.65
N LYS A 78 -5.28 -19.32 7.71
CA LYS A 78 -6.25 -18.31 7.29
C LYS A 78 -6.66 -17.49 8.52
N ARG A 79 -7.46 -16.44 8.30
CA ARG A 79 -7.97 -15.57 9.37
C ARG A 79 -8.61 -16.30 10.56
N SER A 80 -9.22 -17.47 10.34
CA SER A 80 -9.92 -18.23 11.38
C SER A 80 -9.09 -19.32 12.06
N GLY A 81 -7.86 -19.58 11.62
CA GLY A 81 -7.01 -20.61 12.24
C GLY A 81 -5.93 -21.16 11.32
N ILE A 82 -5.01 -21.92 11.93
CA ILE A 82 -4.08 -22.80 11.21
C ILE A 82 -4.87 -23.83 10.41
N MET A 83 -4.48 -24.03 9.16
CA MET A 83 -5.13 -24.95 8.22
C MET A 83 -4.40 -26.29 8.23
N PRO A 84 -5.13 -27.43 8.17
CA PRO A 84 -4.50 -28.71 7.95
C PRO A 84 -3.93 -28.79 6.52
N PRO A 85 -2.87 -29.58 6.27
CA PRO A 85 -2.20 -29.63 4.96
C PRO A 85 -3.10 -30.04 3.78
N ASN A 86 -4.20 -30.73 4.05
CA ASN A 86 -5.17 -31.19 3.06
C ASN A 86 -6.33 -30.20 2.81
N GLU A 87 -6.42 -29.10 3.55
CA GLU A 87 -7.45 -28.08 3.33
C GLU A 87 -7.13 -27.28 2.07
N HIS A 88 -8.01 -27.35 1.07
CA HIS A 88 -7.90 -26.51 -0.12
C HIS A 88 -8.37 -25.07 0.17
N PHE A 89 -7.42 -24.13 0.21
CA PHE A 89 -7.68 -22.71 0.40
C PHE A 89 -7.13 -21.90 -0.79
N PHE A 90 -8.02 -21.59 -1.74
CA PHE A 90 -7.74 -20.90 -3.02
C PHE A 90 -6.70 -21.54 -3.95
N GLY A 91 -5.99 -22.57 -3.51
CA GLY A 91 -4.88 -23.19 -4.22
C GLY A 91 -3.50 -22.77 -3.72
N TYR A 92 -3.38 -22.20 -2.51
CA TYR A 92 -2.11 -21.73 -1.93
C TYR A 92 -0.98 -22.78 -1.96
N HIS A 93 -1.32 -24.07 -2.03
CA HIS A 93 -0.36 -25.17 -2.17
C HIS A 93 0.65 -24.97 -3.30
N ILE A 94 0.27 -24.28 -4.38
CA ILE A 94 1.17 -23.99 -5.49
C ILE A 94 2.34 -23.07 -5.07
N LEU A 95 2.13 -22.25 -4.03
CA LEU A 95 3.12 -21.31 -3.51
C LEU A 95 4.00 -21.91 -2.41
N ILE A 96 3.69 -23.10 -1.88
CA ILE A 96 4.41 -23.70 -0.74
C ILE A 96 5.93 -23.66 -0.90
N PRO A 97 6.54 -24.01 -2.06
CA PRO A 97 8.00 -23.94 -2.20
C PRO A 97 8.56 -22.55 -1.94
N GLU A 98 7.89 -21.51 -2.43
CA GLU A 98 8.30 -20.11 -2.22
C GLU A 98 8.04 -19.67 -0.78
N LEU A 99 6.87 -19.98 -0.22
CA LEU A 99 6.50 -19.62 1.14
C LEU A 99 7.47 -20.24 2.18
N GLN A 100 7.89 -21.49 1.97
CA GLN A 100 8.89 -22.16 2.80
C GLN A 100 10.24 -21.44 2.73
N ARG A 101 10.68 -21.06 1.52
CA ARG A 101 11.93 -20.31 1.32
C ARG A 101 11.87 -18.95 2.03
N TYR A 102 10.75 -18.25 1.92
CA TYR A 102 10.55 -16.94 2.56
C TYR A 102 10.66 -17.01 4.08
N VAL A 103 9.88 -17.89 4.72
CA VAL A 103 9.87 -17.96 6.18
C VAL A 103 11.17 -18.50 6.75
N THR A 104 11.83 -19.42 6.04
CA THR A 104 13.14 -19.95 6.47
C THR A 104 14.20 -18.85 6.46
N SER A 105 14.30 -18.10 5.36
CA SER A 105 15.25 -16.98 5.23
C SER A 105 15.01 -15.91 6.30
N ILE A 106 13.73 -15.55 6.52
CA ILE A 106 13.35 -14.55 7.53
C ILE A 106 13.67 -15.05 8.94
N ARG A 107 13.38 -16.32 9.25
CA ARG A 107 13.69 -16.90 10.56
C ARG A 107 15.19 -16.88 10.84
N GLU A 108 16.01 -17.27 9.87
CA GLU A 108 17.47 -17.26 10.00
C GLU A 108 17.99 -15.86 10.31
N MET A 109 17.64 -14.87 9.47
CA MET A 109 18.06 -13.47 9.66
C MET A 109 17.53 -12.89 10.98
N LEU A 110 16.30 -13.22 11.38
CA LEU A 110 15.72 -12.72 12.62
C LEU A 110 16.39 -13.36 13.84
N CYS A 111 16.68 -14.67 13.83
CA CYS A 111 17.40 -15.32 14.93
C CYS A 111 18.83 -14.77 15.07
N GLU A 112 19.50 -14.49 13.94
CA GLU A 112 20.82 -13.84 13.92
C GLU A 112 20.74 -12.43 14.53
N LYS A 113 19.79 -11.60 14.07
CA LYS A 113 19.58 -10.23 14.59
C LYS A 113 19.25 -10.22 16.09
N GLN A 114 18.44 -11.18 16.55
CA GLN A 114 18.06 -11.33 17.96
C GLN A 114 19.13 -12.02 18.81
N LYS A 115 20.17 -12.59 18.20
CA LYS A 115 21.23 -13.39 18.84
C LYS A 115 20.69 -14.52 19.71
N LYS A 116 19.55 -15.10 19.32
CA LYS A 116 18.89 -16.22 20.01
C LYS A 116 17.99 -17.00 19.07
N LYS A 117 17.71 -18.25 19.43
CA LYS A 117 16.68 -19.04 18.73
C LYS A 117 15.31 -18.55 19.15
N LEU A 118 14.40 -18.49 18.18
CA LEU A 118 13.02 -18.09 18.39
C LEU A 118 12.11 -19.31 18.30
N HIS A 119 11.23 -19.47 19.28
CA HIS A 119 10.26 -20.56 19.30
C HIS A 119 9.31 -20.50 18.11
N VAL A 120 8.71 -19.34 17.81
CA VAL A 120 7.85 -19.16 16.63
C VAL A 120 8.26 -17.91 15.86
N VAL A 121 8.32 -18.01 14.54
CA VAL A 121 8.33 -16.86 13.60
C VAL A 121 7.08 -16.91 12.75
N LEU A 122 6.31 -15.82 12.76
CA LEU A 122 5.06 -15.65 12.03
C LEU A 122 5.19 -14.50 11.05
N ILE A 123 4.99 -14.78 9.76
CA ILE A 123 4.83 -13.75 8.73
C ILE A 123 3.35 -13.65 8.40
N ASN A 124 2.76 -12.49 8.66
CA ASN A 124 1.42 -12.18 8.19
C ASN A 124 1.48 -11.49 6.84
N GLY A 125 0.55 -11.88 5.97
CA GLY A 125 0.41 -11.31 4.65
C GLY A 125 -0.98 -11.53 4.08
N GLU A 126 -1.11 -11.18 2.82
CA GLU A 126 -2.32 -11.36 2.03
C GLU A 126 -2.02 -12.36 0.91
N LEU A 127 -2.81 -13.43 0.82
CA LEU A 127 -2.89 -14.26 -0.38
C LEU A 127 -3.78 -13.52 -1.38
N PHE A 128 -3.32 -13.31 -2.62
CA PHE A 128 -4.07 -12.55 -3.61
C PHE A 128 -3.85 -13.08 -5.04
N GLY A 129 -4.62 -12.53 -5.99
CA GLY A 129 -4.52 -12.87 -7.41
C GLY A 129 -5.51 -13.93 -7.87
N GLY A 130 -5.16 -14.63 -8.95
CA GLY A 130 -6.05 -15.58 -9.64
C GLY A 130 -7.09 -14.91 -10.55
N LYS A 131 -6.98 -13.60 -10.81
CA LYS A 131 -7.87 -12.83 -11.69
C LYS A 131 -7.12 -11.65 -12.32
N TYR A 132 -7.15 -11.59 -13.66
CA TYR A 132 -6.68 -10.45 -14.45
C TYR A 132 -7.33 -10.42 -15.84
N ASP A 133 -8.32 -9.54 -16.02
CA ASP A 133 -9.19 -9.49 -17.20
C ASP A 133 -8.66 -8.51 -18.27
N HIS A 134 -7.44 -8.75 -18.76
CA HIS A 134 -6.90 -8.02 -19.91
C HIS A 134 -7.01 -8.85 -21.19
N PRO A 135 -7.44 -8.29 -22.35
CA PRO A 135 -7.62 -9.05 -23.60
C PRO A 135 -6.38 -9.82 -24.07
N SER A 136 -5.19 -9.27 -23.82
CA SER A 136 -3.90 -9.89 -24.19
C SER A 136 -3.33 -10.82 -23.12
N VAL A 137 -4.02 -11.06 -22.00
CA VAL A 137 -3.59 -11.98 -20.95
C VAL A 137 -4.43 -13.26 -21.02
N PRO A 138 -3.84 -14.42 -21.32
CA PRO A 138 -4.58 -15.67 -21.49
C PRO A 138 -5.32 -16.10 -20.22
N LYS A 139 -6.57 -16.55 -20.38
CA LYS A 139 -7.35 -17.17 -19.30
C LYS A 139 -7.01 -18.65 -19.21
N THR A 140 -6.01 -19.00 -18.41
CA THR A 140 -5.63 -20.41 -18.18
C THR A 140 -6.18 -20.92 -16.86
N ARG A 141 -6.91 -22.04 -16.89
CA ARG A 141 -7.34 -22.72 -15.67
C ARG A 141 -6.15 -23.48 -15.07
N LYS A 142 -5.66 -23.03 -13.91
CA LYS A 142 -4.59 -23.70 -13.18
C LYS A 142 -5.15 -24.70 -12.17
N THR A 143 -4.42 -25.79 -11.95
CA THR A 143 -4.77 -26.80 -10.95
C THR A 143 -3.58 -27.10 -10.05
N VAL A 144 -3.87 -27.54 -8.83
CA VAL A 144 -2.86 -27.96 -7.86
C VAL A 144 -3.32 -29.24 -7.16
N MET A 145 -2.38 -30.12 -6.83
CA MET A 145 -2.69 -31.34 -6.10
C MET A 145 -2.83 -31.06 -4.62
N VAL A 146 -3.97 -31.41 -4.04
CA VAL A 146 -4.23 -31.31 -2.59
C VAL A 146 -4.72 -32.66 -2.09
N ALA A 147 -3.96 -33.26 -1.18
CA ALA A 147 -4.24 -34.60 -0.65
C ALA A 147 -4.47 -35.65 -1.76
N GLY A 148 -3.61 -35.64 -2.79
CA GLY A 148 -3.68 -36.59 -3.91
C GLY A 148 -4.83 -36.33 -4.91
N LYS A 149 -5.59 -35.23 -4.78
CA LYS A 149 -6.67 -34.87 -5.70
C LYS A 149 -6.38 -33.55 -6.42
N PRO A 150 -6.60 -33.46 -7.74
CA PRO A 150 -6.47 -32.19 -8.45
C PRO A 150 -7.58 -31.23 -8.02
N ARG A 151 -7.20 -30.03 -7.62
CA ARG A 151 -8.09 -28.92 -7.26
C ARG A 151 -7.83 -27.74 -8.19
N THR A 152 -8.89 -27.04 -8.57
CA THR A 152 -8.78 -25.82 -9.39
C THR A 152 -8.37 -24.65 -8.51
N ILE A 153 -7.39 -23.89 -8.98
CA ILE A 153 -7.00 -22.61 -8.38
C ILE A 153 -8.07 -21.58 -8.74
N SER A 154 -8.65 -20.94 -7.73
CA SER A 154 -9.69 -19.92 -7.89
C SER A 154 -9.12 -18.53 -7.60
N ALA A 155 -9.71 -17.51 -8.23
CA ALA A 155 -9.49 -16.13 -7.83
C ALA A 155 -9.75 -15.96 -6.33
N VAL A 156 -8.88 -15.24 -5.63
CA VAL A 156 -9.06 -14.98 -4.20
C VAL A 156 -10.23 -14.01 -3.96
N GLN A 157 -10.40 -13.05 -4.87
CA GLN A 157 -11.50 -12.10 -4.89
C GLN A 157 -12.11 -12.01 -6.29
N THR A 158 -13.41 -11.71 -6.37
CA THR A 158 -14.17 -11.70 -7.64
C THR A 158 -14.58 -10.32 -8.11
N ASP A 159 -14.32 -9.27 -7.33
CA ASP A 159 -14.65 -7.87 -7.66
C ASP A 159 -14.02 -7.41 -8.99
N SER A 160 -14.60 -6.37 -9.60
CA SER A 160 -14.14 -5.85 -10.90
C SER A 160 -12.74 -5.21 -10.82
N PHE A 161 -12.38 -4.67 -9.67
CA PHE A 161 -11.05 -4.15 -9.32
C PHE A 161 -10.86 -4.35 -7.80
N PRO A 162 -9.65 -4.12 -7.25
CA PRO A 162 -8.39 -4.24 -7.99
C PRO A 162 -8.20 -5.67 -8.51
N GLN A 163 -7.55 -5.77 -9.67
CA GLN A 163 -7.05 -7.02 -10.22
C GLN A 163 -5.54 -6.94 -10.33
N TYR A 164 -4.84 -7.99 -9.89
CA TYR A 164 -3.39 -7.94 -9.72
C TYR A 164 -2.64 -8.82 -10.71
N SER A 165 -3.05 -10.08 -10.83
CA SER A 165 -2.37 -11.11 -11.61
C SER A 165 -3.32 -12.27 -11.90
N PRO A 166 -3.18 -12.95 -13.06
CA PRO A 166 -3.87 -14.23 -13.28
C PRO A 166 -3.37 -15.32 -12.33
N ASP A 167 -2.21 -15.12 -11.71
CA ASP A 167 -1.57 -16.09 -10.81
C ASP A 167 -1.80 -15.73 -9.35
N LEU A 168 -1.62 -16.72 -8.46
CA LEU A 168 -1.62 -16.49 -7.02
C LEU A 168 -0.27 -15.94 -6.58
N HIS A 169 -0.31 -15.07 -5.58
CA HIS A 169 0.86 -14.46 -4.97
C HIS A 169 0.64 -14.27 -3.46
N PHE A 170 1.72 -14.07 -2.72
CA PHE A 170 1.69 -13.73 -1.30
C PHE A 170 2.34 -12.37 -1.07
N TYR A 171 1.66 -11.49 -0.33
CA TYR A 171 2.10 -10.13 -0.01
C TYR A 171 2.31 -9.97 1.50
N ALA A 172 3.55 -9.95 1.97
CA ALA A 172 3.86 -9.86 3.40
C ALA A 172 3.67 -8.43 3.95
N PHE A 173 3.10 -8.28 5.15
CA PHE A 173 2.88 -6.95 5.75
C PHE A 173 3.25 -6.83 7.23
N ASP A 174 3.48 -7.93 7.95
CA ASP A 174 3.98 -7.92 9.33
C ASP A 174 4.79 -9.17 9.64
N ILE A 175 5.72 -9.03 10.59
CA ILE A 175 6.42 -10.14 11.23
C ILE A 175 6.13 -10.09 12.73
N LYS A 176 5.78 -11.23 13.30
CA LYS A 176 5.70 -11.45 14.75
C LYS A 176 6.58 -12.64 15.13
N TYR A 177 7.04 -12.68 16.38
CA TYR A 177 7.77 -13.82 16.89
C TYR A 177 7.47 -14.10 18.36
N LYS A 178 7.71 -15.35 18.77
CA LYS A 178 7.76 -15.78 20.17
C LYS A 178 9.17 -16.25 20.49
N GLU A 179 9.68 -15.84 21.64
CA GLU A 179 10.98 -16.31 22.12
C GLU A 179 10.88 -17.71 22.74
N THR A 180 9.79 -17.98 23.46
CA THR A 180 9.54 -19.24 24.17
C THR A 180 8.14 -19.78 23.84
N GLU A 181 7.89 -21.06 24.11
CA GLU A 181 6.61 -21.72 23.83
C GLU A 181 5.41 -21.06 24.51
N GLY A 182 5.57 -20.71 25.79
CA GLY A 182 4.54 -20.01 26.58
C GLY A 182 4.58 -18.48 26.49
N GLY A 183 5.50 -17.91 25.70
CA GLY A 183 5.67 -16.47 25.58
C GLY A 183 4.60 -15.79 24.72
N ASP A 184 4.46 -14.48 24.89
CA ASP A 184 3.62 -13.64 24.04
C ASP A 184 4.27 -13.33 22.69
N TYR A 185 3.44 -13.02 21.69
CA TYR A 185 3.93 -12.53 20.41
C TYR A 185 4.48 -11.12 20.52
N THR A 186 5.73 -10.94 20.13
CA THR A 186 6.32 -9.63 19.86
C THR A 186 6.14 -9.28 18.38
N THR A 187 5.66 -8.08 18.10
CA THR A 187 5.51 -7.58 16.72
C THR A 187 6.74 -6.74 16.37
N LEU A 188 7.36 -7.01 15.23
CA LEU A 188 8.46 -6.17 14.75
C LEU A 188 7.95 -4.80 14.34
N VAL A 189 8.78 -3.78 14.56
CA VAL A 189 8.52 -2.44 14.03
C VAL A 189 8.62 -2.49 12.51
N TYR A 190 7.84 -1.66 11.82
CA TYR A 190 7.75 -1.64 10.36
C TYR A 190 9.12 -1.66 9.67
N ASP A 191 10.02 -0.73 10.03
CA ASP A 191 11.33 -0.60 9.38
C ASP A 191 12.19 -1.88 9.56
N GLU A 192 12.08 -2.55 10.71
CA GLU A 192 12.77 -3.82 10.94
C GLU A 192 12.20 -4.97 10.10
N ALA A 193 10.87 -5.00 9.92
CA ALA A 193 10.23 -5.99 9.07
C ALA A 193 10.60 -5.79 7.59
N ILE A 194 10.61 -4.54 7.12
CA ILE A 194 11.05 -4.19 5.76
C ILE A 194 12.50 -4.55 5.52
N GLU A 195 13.38 -4.32 6.50
CA GLU A 195 14.79 -4.69 6.41
C GLU A 195 14.99 -6.19 6.14
N LEU A 196 14.12 -7.03 6.72
CA LEU A 196 14.13 -8.47 6.49
C LEU A 196 13.48 -8.82 5.15
N PHE A 197 12.32 -8.25 4.83
CA PHE A 197 11.61 -8.55 3.59
C PHE A 197 12.44 -8.21 2.34
N GLN A 198 13.11 -7.06 2.31
CA GLN A 198 13.92 -6.62 1.16
C GLN A 198 15.09 -7.58 0.84
N ARG A 199 15.57 -8.35 1.84
CA ARG A 199 16.67 -9.31 1.67
C ARG A 199 16.21 -10.66 1.12
N VAL A 200 14.90 -10.87 0.94
CA VAL A 200 14.33 -12.12 0.44
C VAL A 200 13.94 -11.98 -1.04
N PRO A 201 14.68 -12.62 -1.96
CA PRO A 201 14.40 -12.49 -3.39
C PRO A 201 13.01 -12.99 -3.76
N GLY A 202 12.26 -12.19 -4.51
CA GLY A 202 10.91 -12.52 -5.01
C GLY A 202 9.78 -12.37 -3.99
N LEU A 203 10.07 -12.03 -2.73
CA LEU A 203 9.02 -11.75 -1.75
C LEU A 203 8.37 -10.40 -2.06
N LEU A 204 7.05 -10.39 -2.28
CA LEU A 204 6.27 -9.16 -2.32
C LEU A 204 5.91 -8.74 -0.90
N TYR A 205 6.00 -7.45 -0.60
CA TYR A 205 5.74 -6.93 0.74
C TYR A 205 5.23 -5.48 0.77
N ALA A 206 4.67 -5.10 1.91
CA ALA A 206 4.03 -3.83 2.20
C ALA A 206 4.99 -2.63 2.25
N ARG A 207 5.41 -2.15 1.09
CA ARG A 207 6.23 -0.93 0.98
C ARG A 207 5.40 0.31 1.28
N ALA A 208 6.05 1.31 1.89
CA ALA A 208 5.42 2.58 2.22
C ALA A 208 5.02 3.27 0.93
N VAL A 209 3.70 3.41 0.73
CA VAL A 209 3.11 4.24 -0.32
C VAL A 209 3.24 5.70 0.07
N ILE A 210 3.09 6.00 1.36
CA ILE A 210 3.34 7.34 1.88
C ILE A 210 3.79 7.24 3.34
N ARG A 211 4.90 7.92 3.66
CA ARG A 211 5.41 8.07 5.03
C ARG A 211 5.45 9.54 5.46
N GLY A 212 5.10 9.81 6.71
CA GLY A 212 5.13 11.15 7.31
C GLY A 212 3.98 11.39 8.29
N PRO A 213 3.68 12.65 8.63
CA PRO A 213 2.59 12.96 9.56
C PRO A 213 1.23 12.48 9.03
N MET A 214 0.26 12.20 9.92
CA MET A 214 -1.09 11.81 9.48
C MET A 214 -1.74 12.94 8.65
N SER A 215 -1.34 14.20 8.83
CA SER A 215 -1.73 15.30 7.94
C SER A 215 -1.31 15.08 6.49
N LYS A 216 -0.10 14.54 6.24
CA LYS A 216 0.35 14.12 4.90
C LYS A 216 -0.45 12.91 4.42
N VAL A 217 -0.58 11.86 5.24
CA VAL A 217 -1.30 10.63 4.87
C VAL A 217 -2.77 10.89 4.54
N ALA A 218 -3.46 11.70 5.34
CA ALA A 218 -4.87 12.01 5.16
C ALA A 218 -5.14 12.92 3.96
N ALA A 219 -4.13 13.60 3.41
CA ALA A 219 -4.23 14.35 2.16
C ALA A 219 -4.18 13.44 0.91
N PHE A 220 -3.84 12.16 1.06
CA PHE A 220 -3.74 11.21 -0.05
C PHE A 220 -5.12 10.89 -0.66
N ASP A 221 -5.20 10.93 -1.99
CA ASP A 221 -6.42 10.64 -2.74
C ASP A 221 -6.62 9.13 -2.89
N VAL A 222 -7.18 8.52 -1.84
CA VAL A 222 -7.51 7.09 -1.85
C VAL A 222 -8.58 6.74 -2.89
N GLU A 223 -9.46 7.68 -3.27
CA GLU A 223 -10.56 7.42 -4.22
C GLU A 223 -10.07 7.13 -5.63
N ARG A 224 -8.90 7.67 -6.00
CA ARG A 224 -8.30 7.50 -7.33
C ARG A 224 -6.93 6.84 -7.28
N PHE A 225 -6.62 6.18 -6.17
CA PHE A 225 -5.38 5.45 -6.01
C PHE A 225 -5.39 4.21 -6.90
N VAL A 226 -4.57 4.19 -7.95
CA VAL A 226 -4.39 3.04 -8.83
C VAL A 226 -3.46 2.05 -8.14
N THR A 227 -3.80 0.75 -8.14
CA THR A 227 -2.94 -0.28 -7.52
C THR A 227 -1.54 -0.27 -8.13
N THR A 228 -0.54 -0.40 -7.27
CA THR A 228 0.89 -0.36 -7.62
C THR A 228 1.47 -1.75 -7.89
N ILE A 229 0.66 -2.80 -7.67
CA ILE A 229 1.09 -4.19 -7.67
C ILE A 229 1.22 -4.82 -9.07
N PRO A 230 0.36 -4.54 -10.08
CA PRO A 230 0.44 -5.23 -11.36
C PRO A 230 1.84 -5.21 -12.01
N PRO A 231 2.59 -4.09 -12.03
CA PRO A 231 3.97 -4.09 -12.53
C PRO A 231 4.90 -5.08 -11.80
N LEU A 232 4.71 -5.28 -10.48
CA LEU A 232 5.55 -6.13 -9.63
C LEU A 232 5.39 -7.62 -9.93
N VAL A 233 4.27 -8.00 -10.54
CA VAL A 233 3.90 -9.39 -10.87
C VAL A 233 3.83 -9.61 -12.39
N GLY A 234 4.57 -8.80 -13.15
CA GLY A 234 4.72 -8.94 -14.61
C GLY A 234 3.55 -8.39 -15.43
N MET A 235 2.54 -7.76 -14.81
CA MET A 235 1.35 -7.24 -15.49
C MET A 235 1.49 -5.78 -15.93
N GLY A 236 2.68 -5.18 -15.78
CA GLY A 236 2.92 -3.75 -16.03
C GLY A 236 2.67 -3.27 -17.46
N ASN A 237 2.66 -4.17 -18.45
CA ASN A 237 2.39 -3.89 -19.86
C ASN A 237 0.93 -4.12 -20.28
N TYR A 238 0.08 -4.56 -19.35
CA TYR A 238 -1.31 -4.93 -19.61
C TYR A 238 -2.26 -4.07 -18.77
N PRO A 239 -2.26 -2.73 -18.94
CA PRO A 239 -2.98 -1.83 -18.05
C PRO A 239 -4.50 -2.09 -18.09
N LEU A 240 -5.12 -2.12 -16.91
CA LEU A 240 -6.57 -2.15 -16.76
C LEU A 240 -7.09 -0.75 -16.42
N THR A 241 -8.11 -0.28 -17.16
CA THR A 241 -8.76 1.00 -16.89
C THR A 241 -9.55 0.93 -15.58
N GLY A 242 -9.38 1.92 -14.70
CA GLY A 242 -10.12 1.98 -13.43
C GLY A 242 -9.69 0.91 -12.41
N ASN A 243 -8.46 0.40 -12.51
CA ASN A 243 -7.93 -0.59 -11.57
C ASN A 243 -7.47 0.07 -10.25
N TRP A 244 -8.42 0.60 -9.50
CA TRP A 244 -8.14 1.28 -8.23
C TRP A 244 -7.84 0.26 -7.13
N ALA A 245 -6.90 0.60 -6.26
CA ALA A 245 -6.64 -0.15 -5.03
C ALA A 245 -7.84 -0.06 -4.09
N GLU A 246 -7.95 -1.04 -3.19
CA GLU A 246 -8.96 -0.97 -2.11
C GLU A 246 -8.74 0.25 -1.21
N GLY A 247 -7.46 0.55 -0.95
CA GLY A 247 -7.04 1.73 -0.23
C GLY A 247 -5.69 1.53 0.45
N LEU A 248 -5.56 2.00 1.70
CA LEU A 248 -4.34 1.98 2.49
C LEU A 248 -4.56 1.34 3.86
N VAL A 249 -3.55 0.63 4.36
CA VAL A 249 -3.38 0.33 5.78
C VAL A 249 -2.38 1.33 6.34
N VAL A 250 -2.76 2.05 7.39
CA VAL A 250 -1.97 3.14 7.98
C VAL A 250 -1.61 2.75 9.41
N LYS A 251 -0.31 2.59 9.67
CA LYS A 251 0.24 2.19 10.96
C LYS A 251 1.09 3.32 11.53
N HIS A 252 1.01 3.52 12.84
CA HIS A 252 1.93 4.41 13.54
C HIS A 252 3.35 3.81 13.43
N SER A 253 4.36 4.64 13.11
CA SER A 253 5.76 4.22 12.91
C SER A 253 6.33 3.38 14.06
N ARG A 254 6.04 3.79 15.31
CA ARG A 254 6.43 3.12 16.56
C ARG A 254 5.62 1.86 16.93
N LEU A 255 4.65 1.41 16.12
CA LEU A 255 3.91 0.17 16.42
C LEU A 255 4.87 -1.02 16.52
N GLY A 256 4.79 -1.77 17.63
CA GLY A 256 5.72 -2.88 17.92
C GLY A 256 6.98 -2.47 18.70
N MET A 257 7.24 -1.16 18.87
CA MET A 257 8.39 -0.68 19.62
C MET A 257 8.19 -0.90 21.13
N ALA A 258 9.19 -1.45 21.80
CA ALA A 258 9.15 -1.66 23.24
C ALA A 258 8.93 -0.34 23.99
N GLY A 259 8.02 -0.32 24.97
CA GLY A 259 7.68 0.87 25.76
C GLY A 259 6.84 1.92 25.03
N PHE A 260 6.36 1.65 23.81
CA PHE A 260 5.42 2.54 23.14
C PHE A 260 4.03 2.43 23.77
N ASP A 261 3.58 3.52 24.42
CA ASP A 261 2.26 3.64 25.05
C ASP A 261 1.39 4.65 24.26
N PRO A 262 0.63 4.18 23.25
CA PRO A 262 -0.15 5.07 22.38
C PRO A 262 -1.40 5.61 23.09
N LYS A 263 -1.63 6.91 22.96
CA LYS A 263 -2.82 7.60 23.52
C LYS A 263 -4.09 7.44 22.67
N GLY A 264 -4.04 6.62 21.61
CA GLY A 264 -5.07 6.50 20.59
C GLY A 264 -4.85 5.30 19.68
N PRO A 265 -5.69 5.11 18.65
CA PRO A 265 -5.53 4.00 17.72
C PRO A 265 -4.19 4.11 16.99
N THR A 266 -3.52 2.97 16.78
CA THR A 266 -2.20 2.91 16.10
C THR A 266 -2.26 2.29 14.72
N VAL A 267 -3.42 1.76 14.33
CA VAL A 267 -3.66 1.19 12.99
C VAL A 267 -5.05 1.59 12.52
N LEU A 268 -5.13 2.10 11.30
CA LEU A 268 -6.36 2.47 10.61
C LEU A 268 -6.33 1.95 9.17
N LYS A 269 -7.50 1.79 8.56
CA LYS A 269 -7.63 1.55 7.12
C LYS A 269 -8.36 2.70 6.44
N PHE A 270 -7.77 3.23 5.39
CA PHE A 270 -8.35 4.25 4.52
C PHE A 270 -8.82 3.51 3.29
N LYS A 271 -10.12 3.46 3.02
CA LYS A 271 -10.66 2.76 1.85
C LYS A 271 -11.32 3.74 0.92
N CYS A 272 -11.22 3.52 -0.39
CA CYS A 272 -12.04 4.26 -1.32
C CYS A 272 -13.51 3.86 -1.15
N THR A 273 -14.40 4.79 -1.55
CA THR A 273 -15.84 4.65 -1.37
C THR A 273 -16.36 3.38 -2.06
N ALA A 274 -15.74 2.94 -3.16
CA ALA A 274 -16.10 1.69 -3.84
C ALA A 274 -15.97 0.41 -2.98
N PHE A 275 -15.12 0.41 -1.93
CA PHE A 275 -14.89 -0.73 -1.03
C PHE A 275 -15.42 -0.53 0.39
N GLN A 276 -16.18 0.53 0.62
CA GLN A 276 -16.88 0.67 1.89
C GLN A 276 -17.92 -0.46 2.04
N GLU A 277 -17.96 -1.06 3.22
CA GLU A 277 -18.93 -2.11 3.53
C GLU A 277 -20.32 -1.48 3.52
N ILE A 278 -21.25 -2.06 2.76
CA ILE A 278 -22.65 -1.63 2.78
C ILE A 278 -23.27 -2.26 4.02
N SER A 279 -23.76 -1.44 4.93
CA SER A 279 -24.70 -1.94 5.92
C SER A 279 -25.95 -2.43 5.20
N THR A 280 -26.44 -3.62 5.55
CA THR A 280 -27.71 -4.14 5.01
C THR A 280 -28.92 -3.28 5.42
N ASP A 281 -28.71 -2.30 6.29
CA ASP A 281 -29.70 -1.32 6.71
C ASP A 281 -29.90 -0.22 5.65
N ARG A 282 -31.08 -0.25 5.02
CA ARG A 282 -31.50 0.74 4.00
C ARG A 282 -31.56 2.17 4.54
N ALA A 283 -31.63 2.36 5.86
CA ALA A 283 -31.66 3.69 6.47
C ALA A 283 -30.32 4.42 6.42
N GLN A 284 -29.20 3.72 6.19
CA GLN A 284 -27.85 4.32 6.21
C GLN A 284 -27.49 5.09 4.94
N GLY A 285 -28.37 5.10 3.93
CA GLY A 285 -28.17 5.88 2.70
C GLY A 285 -27.05 5.33 1.80
N PRO A 286 -26.66 6.06 0.75
CA PRO A 286 -25.59 5.65 -0.15
C PRO A 286 -24.23 5.69 0.54
N ARG A 287 -23.24 4.99 -0.02
CA ARG A 287 -21.85 5.09 0.43
C ARG A 287 -21.35 6.53 0.29
N VAL A 288 -20.65 7.02 1.32
CA VAL A 288 -20.12 8.39 1.36
C VAL A 288 -18.65 8.36 1.76
N ASP A 289 -17.88 9.28 1.21
CA ASP A 289 -16.51 9.50 1.61
C ASP A 289 -16.46 10.15 3.02
N GLU A 290 -16.42 9.32 4.06
CA GLU A 290 -16.37 9.74 5.49
C GLU A 290 -15.11 10.55 5.85
N MET A 291 -14.15 10.62 4.92
CA MET A 291 -12.89 11.35 5.08
C MET A 291 -12.84 12.62 4.24
N ARG A 292 -13.90 12.97 3.49
CA ARG A 292 -13.89 14.09 2.53
C ARG A 292 -13.42 15.41 3.13
N ASN A 293 -13.99 15.81 4.27
CA ASN A 293 -13.64 17.06 4.95
C ASN A 293 -12.20 17.04 5.43
N VAL A 294 -11.82 15.95 6.12
CA VAL A 294 -10.44 15.75 6.61
C VAL A 294 -9.44 15.80 5.46
N ARG A 295 -9.73 15.13 4.33
CA ARG A 295 -8.84 15.11 3.16
C ARG A 295 -8.70 16.49 2.56
N ARG A 296 -9.80 17.24 2.38
CA ARG A 296 -9.76 18.63 1.91
C ARG A 296 -8.88 19.51 2.80
N ASP A 297 -9.09 19.43 4.11
CA ASP A 297 -8.34 20.25 5.08
C ASP A 297 -6.85 19.85 5.10
N SER A 298 -6.57 18.55 4.97
CA SER A 298 -5.22 18.01 4.89
C SER A 298 -4.52 18.39 3.59
N ILE A 299 -5.22 18.42 2.44
CA ILE A 299 -4.70 18.91 1.17
C ILE A 299 -4.35 20.40 1.27
N ASN A 300 -5.18 21.21 1.93
CA ASN A 300 -4.87 22.63 2.14
C ASN A 300 -3.60 22.84 2.98
N ARG A 301 -3.30 21.92 3.90
CA ARG A 301 -2.11 21.99 4.76
C ARG A 301 -0.86 21.38 4.12
N ALA A 302 -0.95 20.17 3.59
CA ALA A 302 0.19 19.37 3.14
C ALA A 302 0.35 19.37 1.60
N GLY A 303 -0.62 19.90 0.87
CA GLY A 303 -0.73 19.74 -0.57
C GLY A 303 -1.28 18.37 -0.97
N VAL A 304 -1.59 18.23 -2.27
CA VAL A 304 -1.93 16.93 -2.86
C VAL A 304 -0.72 16.00 -2.74
N GLN A 305 -0.97 14.72 -2.42
CA GLN A 305 0.09 13.72 -2.31
C GLN A 305 0.00 12.73 -3.46
N LEU A 306 1.17 12.34 -3.97
CA LEU A 306 1.36 11.12 -4.76
C LEU A 306 1.95 10.04 -3.86
N PRO A 307 1.95 8.77 -4.30
CA PRO A 307 2.81 7.76 -3.68
C PRO A 307 4.27 8.24 -3.63
N ASP A 308 5.03 7.77 -2.66
CA ASP A 308 6.47 7.97 -2.65
C ASP A 308 7.06 7.18 -3.85
N LEU A 309 7.96 7.80 -4.62
CA LEU A 309 8.42 7.26 -5.92
C LEU A 309 9.05 5.88 -5.76
N GLU A 310 9.77 5.66 -4.66
CA GLU A 310 10.36 4.39 -4.27
C GLU A 310 9.31 3.29 -4.20
N SER A 311 8.05 3.57 -3.83
CA SER A 311 6.99 2.56 -3.73
C SER A 311 6.56 2.04 -5.12
N ILE A 312 6.73 2.85 -6.15
CA ILE A 312 6.32 2.57 -7.54
C ILE A 312 7.48 1.97 -8.34
N VAL A 313 8.68 2.53 -8.18
CA VAL A 313 9.87 2.12 -8.94
C VAL A 313 10.82 1.37 -8.02
N GLN A 314 10.88 0.05 -8.18
CA GLN A 314 11.67 -0.83 -7.30
C GLN A 314 13.09 -1.09 -7.82
N ASP A 315 13.28 -1.07 -9.14
CA ASP A 315 14.61 -1.23 -9.73
C ASP A 315 15.47 0.00 -9.39
N PRO A 316 16.64 -0.16 -8.75
CA PRO A 316 17.44 0.98 -8.31
C PRO A 316 17.91 1.88 -9.47
N ILE A 317 18.23 1.30 -10.62
CA ILE A 317 18.70 2.05 -11.79
C ILE A 317 17.56 2.90 -12.35
N GLN A 318 16.38 2.31 -12.50
CA GLN A 318 15.17 3.03 -12.92
C GLN A 318 14.75 4.08 -11.90
N LEU A 319 14.89 3.82 -10.60
CA LEU A 319 14.56 4.78 -9.55
C LEU A 319 15.47 6.02 -9.63
N GLU A 320 16.78 5.82 -9.75
CA GLU A 320 17.72 6.94 -9.88
C GLU A 320 17.51 7.71 -11.18
N ALA A 321 17.23 7.02 -12.29
CA ALA A 321 16.85 7.67 -13.53
C ALA A 321 15.54 8.47 -13.41
N SER A 322 14.57 7.95 -12.67
CA SER A 322 13.30 8.64 -12.40
C SER A 322 13.52 9.90 -11.56
N LYS A 323 14.38 9.85 -10.53
CA LYS A 323 14.79 11.03 -9.75
C LYS A 323 15.51 12.05 -10.62
N LEU A 324 16.41 11.59 -11.50
CA LEU A 324 17.09 12.47 -12.46
C LEU A 324 16.07 13.19 -13.36
N LEU A 325 15.09 12.47 -13.92
CA LEU A 325 14.00 13.06 -14.71
C LEU A 325 13.24 14.13 -13.92
N LEU A 326 12.95 13.92 -12.64
CA LEU A 326 12.32 14.95 -11.79
C LEU A 326 13.22 16.17 -11.57
N ASN A 327 14.54 16.00 -11.48
CA ASN A 327 15.49 17.11 -11.39
C ASN A 327 15.55 17.96 -12.67
N HIS A 328 15.14 17.44 -13.84
CA HIS A 328 14.97 18.27 -15.04
C HIS A 328 13.83 19.29 -14.89
N VAL A 329 12.90 19.11 -13.93
CA VAL A 329 11.90 20.12 -13.58
C VAL A 329 12.55 21.19 -12.70
N CYS A 330 13.16 22.20 -13.33
CA CYS A 330 13.90 23.25 -12.63
C CYS A 330 13.58 24.66 -13.16
N GLU A 331 13.99 25.69 -12.42
CA GLU A 331 13.71 27.09 -12.76
C GLU A 331 14.29 27.52 -14.11
N ASN A 332 15.51 27.07 -14.43
CA ASN A 332 16.13 27.40 -15.71
C ASN A 332 15.30 26.89 -16.87
N ARG A 333 14.73 25.69 -16.72
CA ARG A 333 13.84 25.13 -17.72
C ARG A 333 12.52 25.88 -17.81
N LEU A 334 11.94 26.25 -16.67
CA LEU A 334 10.73 27.08 -16.63
C LEU A 334 10.96 28.42 -17.37
N LYS A 335 12.10 29.09 -17.14
CA LYS A 335 12.48 30.32 -17.85
C LYS A 335 12.60 30.10 -19.36
N ASN A 336 13.23 29.00 -19.78
CA ASN A 336 13.35 28.64 -21.20
C ASN A 336 11.99 28.39 -21.84
N VAL A 337 11.07 27.73 -21.13
CA VAL A 337 9.71 27.48 -21.60
C VAL A 337 8.94 28.79 -21.73
N LEU A 338 8.98 29.66 -20.71
CA LEU A 338 8.36 30.99 -20.75
C LEU A 338 8.88 31.82 -21.94
N SER A 339 10.20 31.81 -22.18
CA SER A 339 10.81 32.52 -23.32
C SER A 339 10.34 31.99 -24.68
N LYS A 340 10.00 30.70 -24.79
CA LYS A 340 9.48 30.11 -26.05
C LYS A 340 8.00 30.44 -26.27
N ILE A 341 7.24 30.64 -25.19
CA ILE A 341 5.81 30.96 -25.23
C ILE A 341 5.59 32.44 -25.57
N GLY A 342 6.41 33.34 -24.99
CA GLY A 342 6.19 34.79 -25.06
C GLY A 342 5.14 35.29 -24.06
N THR A 343 4.81 36.58 -24.12
CA THR A 343 3.90 37.26 -23.17
C THR A 343 2.43 37.21 -23.61
N GLU A 344 2.15 37.14 -24.91
CA GLU A 344 0.80 37.23 -25.48
C GLU A 344 -0.23 36.28 -24.81
N PRO A 345 0.06 34.99 -24.54
CA PRO A 345 -0.90 34.11 -23.88
C PRO A 345 -1.21 34.48 -22.42
N PHE A 346 -0.31 35.21 -21.75
CA PHE A 346 -0.51 35.71 -20.38
C PHE A 346 -1.28 37.02 -20.38
N GLU A 347 -1.03 37.90 -21.34
CA GLU A 347 -1.77 39.15 -21.53
C GLU A 347 -3.24 38.91 -21.87
N LYS A 348 -3.52 37.85 -22.65
CA LYS A 348 -4.89 37.43 -23.01
C LYS A 348 -5.58 36.55 -21.97
N GLU A 349 -4.93 36.25 -20.84
CA GLU A 349 -5.42 35.33 -19.80
C GLU A 349 -5.74 33.90 -20.31
N GLU A 350 -5.16 33.50 -21.44
CA GLU A 350 -5.37 32.17 -22.03
C GLU A 350 -4.48 31.10 -21.39
N MET A 351 -3.38 31.51 -20.75
CA MET A 351 -2.42 30.62 -20.11
C MET A 351 -2.82 30.31 -18.67
N THR A 352 -2.99 29.02 -18.37
CA THR A 352 -3.24 28.51 -17.02
C THR A 352 -1.98 27.87 -16.42
N PRO A 353 -1.90 27.75 -15.07
CA PRO A 353 -0.82 27.01 -14.42
C PRO A 353 -0.68 25.57 -14.94
N ASP A 354 -1.80 24.90 -15.25
CA ASP A 354 -1.81 23.50 -15.70
C ASP A 354 -1.29 23.36 -17.13
N GLN A 355 -1.58 24.32 -18.02
CA GLN A 355 -1.00 24.36 -19.36
C GLN A 355 0.51 24.62 -19.29
N LEU A 356 0.95 25.61 -18.50
CA LEU A 356 2.37 25.91 -18.34
C LEU A 356 3.13 24.74 -17.71
N ALA A 357 2.57 24.09 -16.70
CA ALA A 357 3.13 22.88 -16.09
C ALA A 357 3.25 21.74 -17.10
N THR A 358 2.26 21.58 -18.00
CA THR A 358 2.31 20.58 -19.07
C THR A 358 3.44 20.89 -20.06
N LEU A 359 3.65 22.15 -20.42
CA LEU A 359 4.74 22.58 -21.30
C LEU A 359 6.11 22.36 -20.64
N LEU A 360 6.24 22.70 -19.35
CA LEU A 360 7.43 22.42 -18.56
C LEU A 360 7.74 20.92 -18.49
N ALA A 361 6.74 20.09 -18.19
CA ALA A 361 6.89 18.65 -18.13
C ALA A 361 7.36 18.06 -19.47
N LYS A 362 6.79 18.54 -20.59
CA LYS A 362 7.21 18.13 -21.94
C LYS A 362 8.65 18.54 -22.25
N ASP A 363 9.06 19.75 -21.88
CA ASP A 363 10.44 20.20 -22.09
C ASP A 363 11.43 19.40 -21.22
N ALA A 364 11.07 19.12 -19.96
CA ALA A 364 11.88 18.31 -19.05
C ALA A 364 12.08 16.89 -19.57
N LEU A 365 10.99 16.24 -19.99
CA LEU A 365 11.03 14.90 -20.58
C LEU A 365 11.84 14.88 -21.88
N LYS A 366 11.64 15.86 -22.77
CA LYS A 366 12.38 15.95 -24.04
C LYS A 366 13.88 16.04 -23.79
N ASP A 367 14.29 16.80 -22.79
CA ASP A 367 15.69 17.00 -22.48
C ASP A 367 16.32 15.77 -21.81
N PHE A 368 15.62 15.19 -20.82
CA PHE A 368 16.01 13.91 -20.22
C PHE A 368 16.26 12.84 -21.29
N LEU A 369 15.37 12.72 -22.27
CA LEU A 369 15.47 11.73 -23.33
C LEU A 369 16.65 11.93 -24.31
N LYS A 370 17.32 13.08 -24.33
CA LYS A 370 18.49 13.28 -25.22
C LYS A 370 19.70 12.47 -24.77
N ASP A 371 19.89 12.39 -23.46
CA ASP A 371 21.10 11.83 -22.84
C ASP A 371 20.82 10.51 -22.11
N THR A 372 19.58 10.00 -22.18
CA THR A 372 19.15 8.77 -21.50
C THR A 372 19.26 7.55 -22.41
N GLU A 373 19.85 6.48 -21.88
CA GLU A 373 19.93 5.20 -22.59
C GLU A 373 18.54 4.57 -22.84
N PRO A 374 18.31 3.92 -23.99
CA PRO A 374 17.04 3.24 -24.29
C PRO A 374 16.61 2.19 -23.25
N SER A 375 17.58 1.56 -22.57
CA SER A 375 17.37 0.57 -21.51
C SER A 375 16.61 1.15 -20.30
N ILE A 376 16.89 2.42 -19.97
CA ILE A 376 16.31 3.14 -18.83
C ILE A 376 14.85 3.53 -19.08
N VAL A 377 14.48 3.76 -20.34
CA VAL A 377 13.12 4.16 -20.74
C VAL A 377 12.25 2.98 -21.15
N ASN A 378 12.85 1.81 -21.38
CA ASN A 378 12.15 0.57 -21.73
C ASN A 378 11.59 -0.14 -20.48
N ILE A 379 10.72 0.56 -19.76
CA ILE A 379 10.06 0.08 -18.56
C ILE A 379 8.57 -0.19 -18.82
N PRO A 380 7.88 -0.96 -17.94
CA PRO A 380 6.49 -1.30 -18.17
C PRO A 380 5.58 -0.08 -18.38
N VAL A 381 4.57 -0.22 -19.24
CA VAL A 381 3.64 0.88 -19.61
C VAL A 381 3.05 1.58 -18.38
N LEU A 382 2.64 0.83 -17.37
CA LEU A 382 2.11 1.40 -16.12
C LEU A 382 3.12 2.29 -15.41
N ILE A 383 4.38 1.87 -15.29
CA ILE A 383 5.44 2.70 -14.67
C ILE A 383 5.70 3.95 -15.50
N ARG A 384 5.74 3.87 -16.84
CA ARG A 384 5.89 5.07 -17.69
C ARG A 384 4.75 6.09 -17.50
N LYS A 385 3.51 5.61 -17.33
CA LYS A 385 2.36 6.46 -17.03
C LYS A 385 2.51 7.14 -15.66
N ASP A 386 2.98 6.41 -14.66
CA ASP A 386 3.26 6.99 -13.34
C ASP A 386 4.37 8.04 -13.42
N LEU A 387 5.51 7.76 -14.07
CA LEU A 387 6.59 8.75 -14.23
C LEU A 387 6.10 10.04 -14.90
N THR A 388 5.26 9.92 -15.93
CA THR A 388 4.63 11.08 -16.58
C THR A 388 3.79 11.88 -15.57
N ARG A 389 3.03 11.19 -14.71
CA ARG A 389 2.25 11.80 -13.64
C ARG A 389 3.14 12.53 -12.62
N TYR A 390 4.27 11.95 -12.22
CA TYR A 390 5.21 12.60 -11.30
C TYR A 390 5.84 13.85 -11.91
N VAL A 391 6.30 13.81 -13.17
CA VAL A 391 6.89 14.98 -13.83
C VAL A 391 5.88 16.12 -13.96
N ILE A 392 4.63 15.81 -14.32
CA ILE A 392 3.55 16.81 -14.39
C ILE A 392 3.27 17.38 -12.99
N PHE A 393 3.22 16.52 -11.98
CA PHE A 393 2.98 16.94 -10.60
C PHE A 393 4.06 17.88 -10.08
N GLU A 394 5.34 17.54 -10.29
CA GLU A 394 6.46 18.39 -9.92
C GLU A 394 6.48 19.70 -10.71
N SER A 395 6.16 19.64 -12.01
CA SER A 395 6.06 20.84 -12.85
C SER A 395 4.96 21.77 -12.36
N ARG A 396 3.80 21.22 -11.98
CA ARG A 396 2.69 21.99 -11.40
C ARG A 396 3.09 22.59 -10.07
N ARG A 397 3.76 21.85 -9.20
CA ARG A 397 4.23 22.34 -7.90
C ARG A 397 5.16 23.55 -8.08
N LEU A 398 6.14 23.45 -8.98
CA LEU A 398 7.05 24.56 -9.30
C LEU A 398 6.29 25.75 -9.89
N VAL A 399 5.47 25.54 -10.93
CA VAL A 399 4.71 26.60 -11.60
C VAL A 399 3.76 27.32 -10.63
N CYS A 400 2.97 26.58 -9.85
CA CYS A 400 2.04 27.18 -8.89
C CYS A 400 2.78 27.98 -7.81
N SER A 401 3.94 27.52 -7.35
CA SER A 401 4.73 28.25 -6.35
C SER A 401 5.24 29.61 -6.86
N GLN A 402 5.43 29.75 -8.17
CA GLN A 402 5.94 30.98 -8.81
C GLN A 402 4.87 31.74 -9.60
N TRP A 403 3.61 31.28 -9.60
CA TRP A 403 2.59 31.77 -10.52
C TRP A 403 2.35 33.28 -10.45
N LYS A 404 2.29 33.82 -9.23
CA LYS A 404 2.12 35.27 -9.01
C LYS A 404 3.28 36.08 -9.61
N ASP A 405 4.51 35.58 -9.47
CA ASP A 405 5.69 36.27 -9.99
C ASP A 405 5.80 36.12 -11.51
N ILE A 406 5.33 35.00 -12.06
CA ILE A 406 5.24 34.78 -13.52
C ILE A 406 4.27 35.81 -14.11
N LEU A 407 3.05 35.94 -13.56
CA LEU A 407 2.06 36.90 -14.05
C LEU A 407 2.60 38.34 -14.03
N LYS A 408 3.23 38.76 -12.92
CA LYS A 408 3.83 40.10 -12.82
C LYS A 408 4.91 40.38 -13.88
N ARG A 409 5.68 39.36 -14.27
CA ARG A 409 6.77 39.51 -15.25
C ARG A 409 6.28 39.43 -16.69
N GLN A 410 5.25 38.63 -16.95
CA GLN A 410 4.76 38.38 -18.31
C GLN A 410 3.60 39.28 -18.71
N SER A 411 2.93 39.92 -17.74
CA SER A 411 1.83 40.86 -17.97
C SER A 411 2.09 42.13 -17.14
N PRO A 412 2.87 43.11 -17.64
CA PRO A 412 3.21 44.31 -16.87
C PRO A 412 2.00 45.13 -16.39
N ASP A 413 0.84 44.99 -17.04
CA ASP A 413 -0.42 45.64 -16.67
C ASP A 413 -1.16 44.96 -15.48
N PHE A 414 -0.69 43.82 -14.96
CA PHE A 414 -1.26 43.14 -13.77
C PHE A 414 -0.85 43.76 -12.42
N SER A 415 -0.40 45.01 -12.45
CA SER A 415 0.04 45.78 -11.28
C SER A 415 -1.08 46.67 -10.75
N GLU A 416 -2.19 46.10 -10.27
CA GLU A 416 -3.13 46.74 -9.33
C GLU A 416 -3.93 45.71 -8.52
#